data_AF-A0A1G7MFF1-F1
#
_entry.id   AF-A0A1G7MFF1-F1
#
_cell.length_a   1.000
_cell.length_b   1.000
_cell.length_c   1.000
_cell.angle_alpha   90.00
_cell.angle_beta   90.00
_cell.angle_gamma   90.00
#
_symmetry.space_group_name_H-M   'P 1'
#
loop_
_entity.id
_entity.type
_entity.pdbx_description
1 polymer ?
#
loop_
_entity_poly.entity_id
_entity_poly.type
_entity_poly.pdbx_seq_one_letter_code
_entity_poly.pdbx_strand_id
1 'polypeptide(L)' 'MVHNNDTTKNRSFKHLSSYERGEIYALLKEGRSIRYIAKKLNRSPSTISREIKRGTTTQLRSDLSSYTSYFPETG' A
#
# COMPACT_ATOMS: atom_id res chain seq x y z
N MET A 1 -5.21 39.85 -25.93
CA MET A 1 -4.26 38.93 -25.26
C MET A 1 -5.08 38.08 -24.29
N VAL A 2 -5.11 36.76 -24.48
CA VAL A 2 -5.86 35.84 -23.60
C VAL A 2 -4.90 35.38 -22.51
N HIS A 3 -5.25 35.64 -21.26
CA HIS A 3 -4.49 35.18 -20.10
C HIS A 3 -5.08 33.86 -19.63
N ASN A 4 -4.34 32.77 -19.85
CA ASN A 4 -4.71 31.45 -19.35
C ASN A 4 -4.39 31.40 -17.84
N ASN A 5 -5.42 31.56 -17.00
CA ASN A 5 -5.30 31.51 -15.55
C ASN A 5 -5.44 30.05 -15.05
N ASP A 6 -4.49 29.19 -15.41
CA ASP A 6 -4.44 27.82 -14.89
C ASP A 6 -3.93 27.84 -13.43
N THR A 7 -4.86 27.78 -12.47
CA THR A 7 -4.60 27.83 -11.01
C THR A 7 -4.52 26.44 -10.36
N THR A 8 -4.45 25.38 -11.16
CA THR A 8 -4.44 24.00 -10.66
C THR A 8 -3.10 23.70 -9.99
N LYS A 9 -3.05 23.78 -8.65
CA LYS A 9 -1.90 23.29 -7.87
C LYS A 9 -1.62 21.83 -8.26
N ASN A 10 -0.41 21.58 -8.76
CA ASN A 10 0.06 20.25 -9.12
C ASN A 10 -0.02 19.34 -7.89
N ARG A 11 -0.95 18.38 -7.92
CA ARG A 11 -1.17 17.45 -6.82
C ARG A 11 -0.08 16.38 -6.88
N SER A 12 0.86 16.41 -5.94
CA SER A 12 1.76 15.26 -5.72
C SER A 12 0.88 14.04 -5.46
N PHE A 13 0.87 13.07 -6.38
CA PHE A 13 0.16 11.82 -6.21
C PHE A 13 0.63 11.16 -4.91
N LYS A 14 -0.24 11.12 -3.89
CA LYS A 14 0.08 10.69 -2.52
C LYS A 14 -0.09 9.18 -2.32
N HIS A 15 -0.44 8.47 -3.38
CA HIS A 15 -0.66 7.03 -3.38
C HIS A 15 0.64 6.26 -3.14
N LEU A 16 0.52 5.03 -2.68
CA LEU A 16 1.65 4.11 -2.64
C LEU A 16 1.94 3.66 -4.08
N SER A 17 3.19 3.75 -4.48
CA SER A 17 3.65 3.16 -5.74
C SER A 17 3.59 1.64 -5.67
N SER A 18 3.55 0.98 -6.83
CA SER A 18 3.69 -0.48 -6.92
C SER A 18 4.96 -0.99 -6.23
N TYR A 19 6.05 -0.23 -6.33
CA TYR A 19 7.30 -0.54 -5.64
C TYR A 19 7.15 -0.52 -4.12
N GLU A 20 6.56 0.55 -3.56
CA GLU A 20 6.32 0.64 -2.11
C GLU A 20 5.38 -0.48 -1.63
N ARG A 21 4.38 -0.87 -2.42
CA ARG A 21 3.49 -2.00 -2.09
C ARG A 21 4.25 -3.34 -2.11
N GLY A 22 5.14 -3.54 -3.08
CA GLY A 22 6.05 -4.68 -3.11
C GLY A 22 6.96 -4.75 -1.88
N GLU A 23 7.49 -3.61 -1.43
CA GLU A 23 8.27 -3.54 -0.19
C GLU A 23 7.42 -3.88 1.05
N ILE A 24 6.19 -3.39 1.15
CA ILE A 24 5.27 -3.75 2.24
C ILE A 24 5.08 -5.27 2.27
N TYR A 25 4.83 -5.88 1.11
CA TYR A 25 4.63 -7.34 1.01
C TYR A 25 5.87 -8.12 1.48
N ALA A 26 7.06 -7.76 1.00
CA ALA A 26 8.30 -8.44 1.38
C ALA A 26 8.57 -8.33 2.90
N LEU A 27 8.41 -7.14 3.47
CA LEU A 27 8.66 -6.89 4.90
C LEU A 27 7.62 -7.57 5.81
N LEU A 28 6.37 -7.68 5.36
CA LEU A 28 5.36 -8.46 6.10
C LEU A 28 5.71 -9.95 6.10
N LYS A 29 6.19 -10.48 4.97
CA LYS A 29 6.64 -11.88 4.87
C LYS A 29 7.85 -12.16 5.78
N GLU A 30 8.71 -11.16 5.98
CA GLU A 30 9.80 -11.20 6.98
C GLU A 30 9.33 -11.04 8.45
N GLY A 31 8.03 -10.82 8.69
CA GLY A 31 7.48 -10.63 10.04
C GLY A 31 7.75 -9.25 10.65
N ARG A 32 8.06 -8.24 9.83
CA ARG A 32 8.28 -6.86 10.32
C ARG A 32 6.97 -6.19 10.71
N SER A 33 7.04 -5.34 11.73
CA SER A 33 5.86 -4.59 12.20
C SER A 33 5.48 -3.44 11.27
N ILE A 34 4.20 -3.07 11.27
CA ILE A 34 3.67 -1.92 10.50
C ILE A 34 4.45 -0.64 10.78
N ARG A 35 4.84 -0.40 12.04
CA ARG A 35 5.59 0.80 12.43
C ARG A 35 7.01 0.80 11.84
N TYR A 36 7.65 -0.38 11.75
CA TYR A 36 8.94 -0.52 11.09
C TYR A 36 8.83 -0.22 9.59
N ILE A 37 7.86 -0.83 8.91
CA ILE A 37 7.60 -0.63 7.48
C ILE A 37 7.32 0.85 7.17
N ALA A 38 6.48 1.49 7.98
CA ALA A 38 6.15 2.91 7.87
C ALA A 38 7.40 3.80 7.97
N LYS A 39 8.30 3.52 8.92
CA LYS A 39 9.56 4.25 9.06
C LYS A 39 10.47 4.05 7.85
N LYS A 40 10.58 2.82 7.34
CA LYS A 40 11.43 2.50 6.18
C LYS A 40 10.94 3.21 4.91
N LEU A 41 9.63 3.23 4.67
CA LEU A 41 9.01 3.86 3.51
C LEU A 41 8.76 5.37 3.68
N ASN A 42 9.11 5.96 4.82
CA ASN A 42 8.77 7.34 5.18
C ASN A 42 7.26 7.66 5.00
N ARG A 43 6.41 6.70 5.34
CA ARG A 43 4.95 6.83 5.29
C ARG A 43 4.36 6.82 6.69
N SER A 44 3.13 7.34 6.82
CA SER A 44 2.42 7.24 8.10
C SER A 44 2.06 5.78 8.39
N PRO A 45 2.16 5.30 9.64
CA PRO A 45 1.69 3.96 10.02
C PRO A 45 0.23 3.72 9.66
N SER A 46 -0.58 4.77 9.69
CA SER A 46 -2.00 4.71 9.32
C SER A 46 -2.20 4.44 7.81
N THR A 47 -1.28 4.92 6.96
CA THR A 47 -1.30 4.63 5.52
C THR A 47 -0.98 3.16 5.28
N ILE A 48 0.10 2.66 5.87
CA ILE A 48 0.50 1.25 5.74
C ILE A 48 -0.58 0.31 6.29
N SER A 49 -1.16 0.62 7.46
CA SER A 49 -2.25 -0.17 8.04
C SER A 49 -3.49 -0.21 7.14
N ARG A 50 -3.90 0.93 6.57
CA ARG A 50 -5.05 0.99 5.66
C ARG A 50 -4.78 0.23 4.36
N GLU A 51 -3.58 0.35 3.82
CA GLU A 51 -3.15 -0.40 2.64
C GLU A 51 -3.24 -1.91 2.89
N ILE A 52 -2.63 -2.39 3.98
CA ILE A 52 -2.67 -3.82 4.34
C ILE A 52 -4.12 -4.28 4.49
N LYS A 53 -4.96 -3.51 5.19
CA LYS A 53 -6.36 -3.86 5.38
C LYS A 53 -7.13 -3.94 4.05
N ARG A 54 -6.82 -3.08 3.07
CA ARG A 54 -7.43 -3.11 1.73
C ARG A 54 -6.94 -4.30 0.91
N GLY A 55 -5.64 -4.57 0.93
CA GLY A 55 -5.03 -5.64 0.13
C GLY A 55 -5.09 -7.03 0.75
N THR A 56 -5.52 -7.17 2.01
CA THR A 56 -5.68 -8.48 2.66
C THR A 56 -6.94 -9.14 2.16
N THR A 57 -6.79 -10.30 1.52
CA THR A 57 -7.91 -11.10 1.00
C THR A 57 -7.88 -12.52 1.56
N THR A 58 -9.07 -13.12 1.67
CA THR A 58 -9.22 -14.53 2.03
C THR A 58 -9.09 -15.37 0.76
N GLN A 59 -8.20 -16.34 0.80
CA GLN A 59 -7.90 -17.26 -0.31
C GLN A 59 -8.13 -18.69 0.15
N LEU A 60 -8.37 -19.59 -0.82
CA LEU A 60 -8.45 -21.03 -0.59
C LEU A 60 -7.13 -21.67 -0.99
N ARG A 61 -6.67 -22.63 -0.19
CA ARG A 61 -5.58 -23.53 -0.54
C ARG A 61 -6.11 -24.71 -1.37
N SER A 62 -5.20 -25.51 -1.91
CA SER A 62 -5.55 -26.70 -2.69
C SER A 62 -6.35 -27.75 -1.90
N ASP A 63 -6.22 -27.74 -0.57
CA ASP A 63 -6.99 -28.59 0.36
C ASP A 63 -8.34 -27.96 0.79
N LEU A 64 -8.78 -26.90 0.12
CA LEU A 64 -9.97 -26.10 0.44
C LEU A 64 -9.93 -25.39 1.80
N SER A 65 -8.79 -25.38 2.49
CA SER A 65 -8.65 -24.57 3.71
C SER A 65 -8.51 -23.08 3.36
N SER A 66 -9.16 -22.22 4.15
CA SER A 66 -9.09 -20.78 3.97
C SER A 66 -7.87 -20.19 4.68
N TYR A 67 -7.23 -19.20 4.06
CA TYR A 67 -6.17 -18.41 4.69
C TYR A 67 -6.27 -16.94 4.26
N THR A 68 -5.79 -16.04 5.11
CA THR A 68 -5.73 -14.61 4.79
C THR A 68 -4.31 -14.23 4.42
N SER A 69 -4.16 -13.51 3.31
CA SER A 69 -2.87 -12.98 2.87
C SER A 69 -3.01 -11.60 2.26
N TYR A 70 -2.01 -10.76 2.51
CA TYR A 70 -1.88 -9.47 1.84
C TYR A 70 -1.35 -9.68 0.42
N PHE A 71 -2.02 -9.07 -0.55
CA PHE A 71 -1.57 -9.00 -1.94
C PHE A 71 -1.40 -7.52 -2.33
N PRO A 72 -0.25 -7.11 -2.88
CA PRO A 72 0.00 -5.71 -3.22
C PRO A 72 -0.87 -5.20 -4.39
N GLU A 73 -1.41 -6.09 -5.22
CA GLU A 73 -2.17 -5.72 -6.42
C GLU A 73 -3.67 -5.42 -6.14
N THR A 74 -4.14 -5.67 -4.92
CA THR A 74 -5.56 -5.54 -4.55
C THR A 74 -5.90 -4.24 -3.83
N GLY A 75 -4.95 -3.31 -3.66
CA GLY A 75 -5.05 -2.09 -2.83
C GLY A 75 -5.27 -0.76 -3.53
#